data_AF-A0A6Y4CLR6-F1
#
_entry.id   AF-A0A6Y4CLR6-F1
#
_cell.length_a   1.000
_cell.length_b   1.000
_cell.length_c   1.000
_cell.angle_alpha   90.00
_cell.angle_beta   90.00
_cell.angle_gamma   90.00
#
_symmetry.space_group_name_H-M   'P 1'
#
loop_
_entity.id
_entity.type
_entity.pdbx_description
1 polymer ?
#
loop_
_entity_poly.entity_id
_entity_poly.type
_entity_poly.pdbx_seq_one_letter_code
_entity_poly.pdbx_strand_id
1 'polypeptide(L)'
;MKKIISTLVCLFIVSPTESLSKEYRFDIEHHIDGDKYNVFNADITPPGNYMVDYYVNSEFVGAGEIYFRYIDNKLTPCVTKESLLAQGVIKGEVDEMLFDNEQCLEFNERISFSYNQATQILKLIIDDRILKKENDGIEDISLWDDGITAILLNYRTNYLKKSVGGKESLFGQIEPGINFGAWRLRNMISWRKTSKENEIESAYTYIERGIPSLKSRLVIGDKYTESDAFESIPFRGISLRSDENMIPYSMRSYIPAITGIAKTQAQVEVRQGGYLVYTTTVAPGPFEIKDSSLIKTWGGEFTVKIIEANGEIQSYIIPYSQPFFSLGEGYLRYNISAGDYRSSDSYVENNKFIEGSVSYGFPWGVSAFSGLQVAKNYNSLSLGFGKDFGAIGSVSVDWKSSSSKTNNEKNYSHGDAFGINYNKSIDSTSTNLNLSSYYFYSKNYKSLSETFDTYSSREFTSISPRKNNLTISVNQGLGDYGSLYLGLYRDTYWNGHNEDSISARYNKLLGFSSVSLAYTKSRL
;
A
#
# COMPACT_ATOMS: atom_id res chain seq x y z
N MET A 1 -13.73 57.27 31.91
CA MET A 1 -15.16 57.33 31.55
C MET A 1 -15.41 56.35 30.42
N LYS A 2 -16.25 55.33 30.67
CA LYS A 2 -16.48 54.18 29.79
C LYS A 2 -17.11 54.63 28.46
N LYS A 3 -16.43 54.39 27.34
CA LYS A 3 -17.05 54.46 26.01
C LYS A 3 -17.78 53.14 25.77
N ILE A 4 -19.11 53.20 25.84
CA ILE A 4 -20.01 52.13 25.47
C ILE A 4 -20.01 52.06 23.94
N ILE A 5 -19.49 50.97 23.38
CA ILE A 5 -19.63 50.64 21.97
C ILE A 5 -20.83 49.71 21.90
N SER A 6 -21.97 50.24 21.44
CA SER A 6 -23.17 49.45 21.16
C SER A 6 -23.02 48.78 19.80
N THR A 7 -22.72 47.48 19.80
CA THR A 7 -22.69 46.66 18.59
C THR A 7 -24.10 46.19 18.28
N LEU A 8 -24.69 46.71 17.19
CA LEU A 8 -25.98 46.27 16.68
C LEU A 8 -25.81 44.90 16.02
N VAL A 9 -26.22 43.83 16.70
CA VAL A 9 -26.27 42.48 16.11
C VAL A 9 -27.64 42.31 15.46
N CYS A 10 -27.72 42.49 14.14
CA CYS A 10 -28.90 42.11 13.36
C CYS A 10 -28.89 40.58 13.18
N LEU A 11 -29.66 39.87 14.00
CA LEU A 11 -30.01 38.48 13.76
C LEU A 11 -31.09 38.44 12.66
N PHE A 12 -30.72 38.03 11.44
CA PHE A 12 -31.70 37.62 10.44
C PHE A 12 -32.11 36.18 10.72
N ILE A 13 -33.24 35.99 11.40
CA ILE A 13 -33.91 34.71 11.48
C ILE A 13 -34.75 34.61 10.20
N VAL A 14 -34.24 33.93 9.18
CA VAL A 14 -35.04 33.53 8.03
C VAL A 14 -35.86 32.32 8.47
N SER A 15 -37.07 32.57 8.95
CA SER A 15 -38.08 31.53 9.10
C SER A 15 -38.55 31.12 7.70
N PRO A 16 -38.44 29.83 7.30
CA PRO A 16 -39.05 29.35 6.07
C PRO A 16 -40.57 29.29 6.31
N THR A 17 -41.20 30.45 6.22
CA THR A 17 -42.66 30.54 6.20
C THR A 17 -43.08 30.33 4.75
N GLU A 18 -43.64 29.14 4.53
CA GLU A 18 -44.59 28.78 3.49
C GLU A 18 -44.34 29.40 2.10
N SER A 19 -43.75 28.59 1.23
CA SER A 19 -43.90 28.74 -0.21
C SER A 19 -45.39 28.64 -0.57
N LEU A 20 -46.07 29.78 -0.67
CA LEU A 20 -47.38 29.89 -1.30
C LEU A 20 -47.19 29.72 -2.82
N SER A 21 -47.09 28.46 -3.23
CA SER A 21 -47.31 28.08 -4.63
C SER A 21 -48.78 28.33 -4.95
N LYS A 22 -49.06 29.12 -5.99
CA LYS A 22 -50.39 29.18 -6.58
C LYS A 22 -50.65 27.80 -7.20
N GLU A 23 -51.59 27.04 -6.65
CA GLU A 23 -52.09 25.84 -7.33
C GLU A 23 -52.68 26.25 -8.68
N TYR A 24 -52.02 25.86 -9.76
CA TYR A 24 -52.55 26.00 -11.10
C TYR A 24 -53.45 24.80 -11.38
N ARG A 25 -54.76 25.03 -11.40
CA ARG A 25 -55.72 24.05 -11.89
C ARG A 25 -55.97 24.34 -13.36
N PHE A 26 -55.90 23.32 -14.20
CA PHE A 26 -56.30 23.45 -15.59
C PHE A 26 -57.80 23.80 -15.63
N ASP A 27 -58.13 24.87 -16.33
CA ASP A 27 -59.51 25.25 -16.61
C ASP A 27 -60.05 24.38 -17.75
N ILE A 28 -60.91 23.44 -17.37
CA ILE A 28 -61.44 22.40 -18.26
C ILE A 28 -62.72 22.86 -18.96
N GLU A 29 -63.36 23.96 -18.52
CA GLU A 29 -64.69 24.39 -19.02
C GLU A 29 -64.71 24.74 -20.52
N HIS A 30 -63.54 25.01 -21.12
CA HIS A 30 -63.43 25.46 -22.51
C HIS A 30 -62.82 24.41 -23.47
N HIS A 31 -62.58 23.18 -23.02
CA HIS A 31 -62.00 22.11 -23.85
C HIS A 31 -63.04 21.04 -24.23
N ILE A 32 -63.05 20.66 -25.51
CA ILE A 32 -64.05 19.76 -26.14
C ILE A 32 -64.03 18.32 -25.57
N ASP A 33 -63.02 17.96 -24.77
CA ASP A 33 -62.81 16.61 -24.22
C ASP A 33 -62.46 16.66 -22.72
N GLY A 34 -63.26 17.41 -21.95
CA GLY A 34 -62.94 17.82 -20.59
C GLY A 34 -62.65 16.67 -19.59
N ASP A 35 -63.28 15.51 -19.78
CA ASP A 35 -63.03 14.34 -18.93
C ASP A 35 -61.60 13.79 -19.04
N LYS A 36 -60.94 13.92 -20.21
CA LYS A 36 -59.55 13.46 -20.39
C LYS A 36 -58.53 14.34 -19.68
N TYR A 37 -58.81 15.65 -19.58
CA TYR A 37 -57.89 16.61 -18.97
C TYR A 37 -58.03 16.70 -17.45
N ASN A 38 -59.09 16.12 -16.88
CA ASN A 38 -59.30 16.05 -15.44
C ASN A 38 -58.22 15.23 -14.71
N VAL A 39 -57.48 14.37 -15.43
CA VAL A 39 -56.32 13.63 -14.91
C VAL A 39 -55.17 14.56 -14.51
N PHE A 40 -55.00 15.72 -15.16
CA PHE A 40 -53.98 16.71 -14.78
C PHE A 40 -54.34 17.50 -13.51
N ASN A 41 -55.61 17.49 -13.12
CA ASN A 41 -56.12 18.12 -11.89
C ASN A 41 -56.27 17.11 -10.74
N ALA A 42 -56.04 15.82 -11.00
CA ALA A 42 -56.02 14.77 -10.00
C ALA A 42 -54.56 14.46 -9.64
N ASP A 43 -54.23 14.38 -8.35
CA ASP A 43 -52.94 13.85 -7.86
C ASP A 43 -52.85 12.32 -8.06
N ILE A 44 -53.34 11.82 -9.21
CA ILE A 44 -53.48 10.39 -9.50
C ILE A 44 -52.67 10.09 -10.75
N THR A 45 -51.53 9.45 -10.53
CA THR A 45 -50.56 9.14 -11.56
C THR A 45 -50.78 7.71 -12.02
N PRO A 46 -51.11 7.50 -13.31
CA PRO A 46 -51.47 6.18 -13.78
C PRO A 46 -50.31 5.19 -13.59
N PRO A 47 -50.59 3.89 -13.41
CA PRO A 47 -49.56 2.87 -13.47
C PRO A 47 -48.95 2.83 -14.88
N GLY A 48 -47.65 2.55 -14.98
CA GLY A 48 -46.94 2.59 -16.25
C GLY A 48 -45.44 2.73 -16.08
N ASN A 49 -44.75 2.82 -17.21
CA ASN A 49 -43.31 3.03 -17.24
C ASN A 49 -42.99 4.52 -17.12
N TYR A 50 -42.11 4.86 -16.19
CA TYR A 50 -41.64 6.21 -15.98
C TYR A 50 -40.12 6.24 -16.04
N MET A 51 -39.57 7.21 -16.77
CA MET A 51 -38.16 7.53 -16.69
C MET A 51 -37.90 8.24 -15.36
N VAL A 52 -36.99 7.71 -14.56
CA VAL A 52 -36.69 8.24 -13.23
C VAL A 52 -35.19 8.29 -12.98
N ASP A 53 -34.77 9.33 -12.25
CA ASP A 53 -33.45 9.40 -11.64
C ASP A 53 -33.47 8.56 -10.35
N TYR A 54 -32.60 7.57 -10.31
CA TYR A 54 -32.58 6.55 -9.26
C TYR A 54 -31.48 6.83 -8.24
N TYR A 55 -31.88 6.83 -6.97
CA TYR A 55 -30.97 7.01 -5.84
C TYR A 55 -31.07 5.83 -4.88
N VAL A 56 -29.94 5.40 -4.33
CA VAL A 56 -29.87 4.42 -3.23
C VAL A 56 -29.20 5.10 -2.04
N ASN A 57 -29.87 5.13 -0.89
CA ASN A 57 -29.38 5.78 0.34
C ASN A 57 -28.88 7.23 0.15
N SER A 58 -29.54 7.96 -0.77
CA SER A 58 -29.23 9.35 -1.18
C SER A 58 -28.05 9.53 -2.13
N GLU A 59 -27.46 8.45 -2.63
CA GLU A 59 -26.46 8.49 -3.70
C GLU A 59 -27.08 8.26 -5.07
N PHE A 60 -26.64 9.03 -6.06
CA PHE A 60 -27.14 8.92 -7.43
C PHE A 60 -26.57 7.67 -8.11
N VAL A 61 -27.44 6.76 -8.54
CA VAL A 61 -27.04 5.51 -9.21
C VAL A 61 -27.09 5.65 -10.73
N GLY A 62 -28.07 6.40 -11.25
CA GLY A 62 -28.28 6.57 -12.68
C GLY A 62 -29.71 6.96 -13.01
N ALA A 63 -30.04 6.96 -14.30
CA ALA A 63 -31.40 7.22 -14.79
C ALA A 63 -31.89 6.02 -15.60
N GLY A 64 -33.14 5.60 -15.40
CA GLY A 64 -33.70 4.42 -16.08
C GLY A 64 -35.23 4.43 -16.13
N GLU A 65 -35.78 3.60 -17.01
CA GLU A 65 -37.22 3.39 -17.10
C GLU A 65 -37.65 2.33 -16.08
N ILE A 66 -38.64 2.65 -15.25
CA ILE A 66 -39.17 1.76 -14.22
C ILE A 66 -40.69 1.69 -14.31
N TYR A 67 -41.19 0.46 -14.23
CA TYR A 67 -42.62 0.20 -14.18
C TYR A 67 -43.14 0.50 -12.77
N PHE A 68 -44.19 1.32 -12.68
CA PHE A 68 -44.91 1.62 -11.46
C PHE A 68 -46.32 1.05 -11.52
N ARG A 69 -46.80 0.54 -10.38
CA ARG A 69 -48.14 -0.03 -10.23
C ARG A 69 -48.77 0.39 -8.92
N TYR A 70 -50.08 0.24 -8.80
CA TYR A 70 -50.78 0.53 -7.55
C TYR A 70 -50.79 -0.68 -6.63
N ILE A 71 -50.29 -0.48 -5.41
CA ILE A 71 -50.45 -1.39 -4.26
C ILE A 71 -51.04 -0.54 -3.14
N ASP A 72 -52.18 -0.95 -2.59
CA ASP A 72 -52.89 -0.20 -1.52
C ASP A 72 -53.08 1.30 -1.82
N ASN A 73 -53.52 1.63 -3.05
CA ASN A 73 -53.67 3.01 -3.56
C ASN A 73 -52.39 3.87 -3.56
N LYS A 74 -51.21 3.26 -3.39
CA LYS A 74 -49.91 3.92 -3.51
C LYS A 74 -49.19 3.46 -4.78
N LEU A 75 -48.73 4.44 -5.56
CA LEU A 75 -47.90 4.17 -6.73
C LEU A 75 -46.54 3.63 -6.25
N THR A 76 -46.26 2.38 -6.60
CA THR A 76 -45.14 1.57 -6.10
C THR A 76 -44.28 1.11 -7.28
N PRO A 77 -42.96 1.34 -7.25
CA PRO A 77 -42.07 0.88 -8.31
C PRO A 77 -41.89 -0.63 -8.26
N CYS A 78 -41.84 -1.27 -9.43
CA CYS A 78 -41.43 -2.67 -9.54
C CYS A 78 -39.90 -2.75 -9.52
N VAL A 79 -39.34 -3.17 -8.39
CA VAL A 79 -37.90 -3.40 -8.25
C VAL A 79 -37.64 -4.89 -8.37
N THR A 80 -36.85 -5.28 -9.37
CA THR A 80 -36.55 -6.70 -9.63
C THR A 80 -35.36 -7.18 -8.82
N LYS A 81 -35.24 -8.51 -8.70
CA LYS A 81 -34.07 -9.17 -8.11
C LYS A 81 -32.75 -8.72 -8.74
N GLU A 82 -32.72 -8.60 -10.07
CA GLU A 82 -31.54 -8.17 -10.83
C GLU A 82 -31.17 -6.72 -10.49
N SER A 83 -32.17 -5.83 -10.36
CA SER A 83 -31.96 -4.44 -9.96
C SER A 83 -31.34 -4.34 -8.57
N LEU A 84 -31.81 -5.12 -7.59
CA LEU A 84 -31.26 -5.12 -6.23
C LEU A 84 -29.82 -5.61 -6.19
N LEU A 85 -29.50 -6.66 -6.95
CA LEU A 85 -28.13 -7.18 -7.04
C LEU A 85 -27.18 -6.16 -7.69
N ALA A 86 -27.66 -5.44 -8.72
CA ALA A 86 -26.92 -4.37 -9.38
C ALA A 86 -26.69 -3.16 -8.46
N GLN A 87 -27.66 -2.85 -7.59
CA GLN A 87 -27.58 -1.80 -6.57
C GLN A 87 -26.75 -2.18 -5.34
N GLY A 88 -26.11 -3.35 -5.36
CA GLY A 88 -25.20 -3.76 -4.30
C GLY A 88 -25.84 -4.53 -3.15
N VAL A 89 -27.12 -4.91 -3.21
CA VAL A 89 -27.72 -5.75 -2.16
C VAL A 89 -27.07 -7.14 -2.16
N ILE A 90 -26.76 -7.67 -0.97
CA ILE A 90 -26.09 -8.96 -0.78
C ILE A 90 -26.97 -10.09 -1.32
N LYS A 91 -26.42 -10.94 -2.19
CA LYS A 91 -27.19 -12.01 -2.85
C LYS A 91 -27.95 -12.92 -1.88
N GLY A 92 -27.32 -13.30 -0.77
CA GLY A 92 -27.97 -14.13 0.26
C GLY A 92 -29.20 -13.45 0.88
N GLU A 93 -29.17 -12.14 1.09
CA GLU A 93 -30.32 -11.36 1.57
C GLU A 93 -31.41 -11.27 0.50
N VAL A 94 -31.04 -11.06 -0.77
CA VAL A 94 -32.00 -11.00 -1.88
C VAL A 94 -32.70 -12.34 -2.09
N ASP A 95 -32.02 -13.47 -1.85
CA ASP A 95 -32.62 -14.81 -1.96
C ASP A 95 -33.69 -15.08 -0.88
N GLU A 96 -33.65 -14.38 0.25
CA GLU A 96 -34.64 -14.44 1.34
C GLU A 96 -35.81 -13.44 1.17
N MET A 97 -35.72 -12.51 0.21
CA MET A 97 -36.77 -11.53 -0.05
C MET A 97 -37.95 -12.13 -0.79
N LEU A 98 -39.14 -11.59 -0.52
CA LEU A 98 -40.38 -11.96 -1.19
C LEU A 98 -40.53 -11.14 -2.47
N PHE A 99 -40.78 -11.85 -3.57
CA PHE A 99 -41.13 -11.29 -4.85
C PHE A 99 -42.47 -11.88 -5.25
N ASP A 100 -43.31 -11.04 -5.85
CA ASP A 100 -44.62 -11.48 -6.29
C ASP A 100 -44.59 -12.20 -7.64
N ASN A 101 -45.78 -12.51 -8.18
CA ASN A 101 -45.92 -13.20 -9.46
C ASN A 101 -45.39 -12.40 -10.67
N GLU A 102 -45.23 -11.09 -10.53
CA GLU A 102 -44.66 -10.18 -11.55
C GLU A 102 -43.16 -9.95 -11.34
N GLN A 103 -42.53 -10.68 -10.40
CA GLN A 103 -41.13 -10.56 -10.00
C GLN A 103 -40.76 -9.20 -9.38
N CYS A 104 -41.75 -8.46 -8.87
CA CYS A 104 -41.54 -7.20 -8.18
C CYS A 104 -41.31 -7.47 -6.69
N LEU A 105 -40.34 -6.75 -6.09
CA LEU A 105 -40.06 -6.80 -4.67
C LEU A 105 -41.29 -6.40 -3.84
N GLU A 106 -41.61 -7.21 -2.82
CA GLU A 106 -42.50 -6.80 -1.74
C GLU A 106 -41.72 -5.98 -0.71
N PHE A 107 -41.93 -4.66 -0.73
CA PHE A 107 -41.24 -3.72 0.18
C PHE A 107 -41.54 -4.02 1.65
N ASN A 108 -40.53 -3.82 2.51
CA ASN A 108 -40.62 -4.07 3.94
C ASN A 108 -39.79 -3.04 4.74
N GLU A 109 -39.55 -3.25 6.03
CA GLU A 109 -38.77 -2.32 6.85
C GLU A 109 -37.28 -2.24 6.46
N ARG A 110 -36.74 -3.26 5.78
CA ARG A 110 -35.33 -3.29 5.33
C ARG A 110 -35.12 -2.56 4.01
N ILE A 111 -36.12 -2.54 3.14
CA ILE A 111 -36.09 -1.82 1.87
C ILE A 111 -37.40 -1.05 1.73
N SER A 112 -37.28 0.27 1.70
CA SER A 112 -38.39 1.18 1.46
C SER A 112 -38.08 2.13 0.30
N PHE A 113 -39.09 2.85 -0.18
CA PHE A 113 -38.93 3.77 -1.30
C PHE A 113 -39.63 5.10 -1.05
N SER A 114 -39.09 6.15 -1.66
CA SER A 114 -39.69 7.47 -1.78
C SER A 114 -39.62 7.89 -3.24
N TYR A 115 -40.78 8.05 -3.87
CA TYR A 115 -40.88 8.53 -5.24
C TYR A 115 -41.45 9.95 -5.24
N ASN A 116 -40.72 10.90 -5.82
CA ASN A 116 -41.20 12.25 -6.09
C ASN A 116 -41.45 12.40 -7.59
N GLN A 117 -42.71 12.33 -7.96
CA GLN A 117 -43.13 12.41 -9.36
C GLN A 117 -42.80 13.74 -10.02
N ALA A 118 -42.96 14.88 -9.32
CA ALA A 118 -42.73 16.20 -9.90
C ALA A 118 -41.28 16.39 -10.34
N THR A 119 -40.36 15.68 -9.69
CA THR A 119 -38.92 15.69 -10.01
C THR A 119 -38.45 14.43 -10.74
N GLN A 120 -39.32 13.43 -10.92
CA GLN A 120 -38.99 12.11 -11.44
C GLN A 120 -37.85 11.42 -10.66
N ILE A 121 -37.75 11.67 -9.35
CA ILE A 121 -36.71 11.09 -8.50
C ILE A 121 -37.27 9.92 -7.71
N LEU A 122 -36.67 8.74 -7.87
CA LEU A 122 -36.95 7.56 -7.06
C LEU A 122 -35.77 7.28 -6.13
N LYS A 123 -36.01 7.37 -4.82
CA LYS A 123 -35.05 7.01 -3.78
C LYS A 123 -35.42 5.66 -3.18
N LEU A 124 -34.54 4.68 -3.29
CA LEU A 124 -34.56 3.51 -2.43
C LEU A 124 -33.78 3.79 -1.16
N ILE A 125 -34.39 3.42 -0.04
CA ILE A 125 -33.79 3.47 1.28
C ILE A 125 -33.63 2.01 1.70
N ILE A 126 -32.39 1.55 1.66
CA ILE A 126 -32.00 0.17 1.92
C ILE A 126 -31.20 0.16 3.22
N ASP A 127 -31.50 -0.78 4.12
CA ASP A 127 -30.71 -0.99 5.33
C ASP A 127 -29.25 -1.30 4.97
N ASP A 128 -28.30 -0.49 5.47
CA ASP A 128 -26.87 -0.65 5.17
C ASP A 128 -26.32 -2.04 5.52
N ARG A 129 -26.99 -2.80 6.42
CA ARG A 129 -26.59 -4.16 6.79
C ARG A 129 -26.78 -5.18 5.67
N ILE A 130 -27.69 -4.91 4.73
CA ILE A 130 -27.97 -5.79 3.58
C ILE A 130 -27.34 -5.29 2.27
N LEU A 131 -26.74 -4.09 2.29
CA LEU A 131 -25.89 -3.61 1.22
C LEU A 131 -24.49 -4.22 1.35
N LYS A 132 -23.88 -4.53 0.21
CA LYS A 132 -22.44 -4.75 0.14
C LYS A 132 -21.80 -3.46 0.61
N LYS A 133 -20.88 -3.55 1.59
CA LYS A 133 -20.01 -2.43 1.93
C LYS A 133 -19.34 -1.95 0.66
N GLU A 134 -19.59 -0.70 0.32
CA GLU A 134 -18.97 -0.05 -0.81
C GLU A 134 -17.44 -0.05 -0.58
N ASN A 135 -16.70 -0.46 -1.60
CA ASN A 135 -15.25 -0.42 -1.55
C ASN A 135 -14.84 0.98 -2.03
N ASP A 136 -14.91 1.98 -1.14
CA ASP A 136 -14.69 3.43 -1.41
C ASP A 136 -13.33 3.79 -2.08
N GLY A 137 -12.49 2.81 -2.42
CA GLY A 137 -11.19 3.04 -3.05
C GLY A 137 -10.90 2.23 -4.31
N ILE A 138 -11.79 1.34 -4.77
CA ILE A 138 -11.58 0.52 -5.97
C ILE A 138 -12.89 0.25 -6.71
N GLU A 139 -12.87 0.57 -8.00
CA GLU A 139 -13.93 0.28 -8.97
C GLU A 139 -14.09 -1.23 -9.26
N ASP A 140 -15.26 -1.62 -9.76
CA ASP A 140 -15.55 -3.01 -10.14
C ASP A 140 -14.50 -3.56 -11.12
N ILE A 141 -14.14 -4.85 -10.95
CA ILE A 141 -13.12 -5.54 -11.76
C ILE A 141 -13.46 -5.49 -13.26
N SER A 142 -14.74 -5.47 -13.62
CA SER A 142 -15.21 -5.36 -15.01
C SER A 142 -14.79 -4.05 -15.69
N LEU A 143 -14.50 -3.00 -14.92
CA LEU A 143 -14.04 -1.70 -15.41
C LEU A 143 -12.50 -1.63 -15.53
N TRP A 144 -11.77 -2.65 -15.08
CA TRP A 144 -10.31 -2.63 -15.10
C TRP A 144 -9.79 -2.88 -16.52
N ASP A 145 -9.09 -1.89 -17.07
CA ASP A 145 -8.44 -2.00 -18.37
C ASP A 145 -7.01 -2.53 -18.23
N ASP A 146 -6.64 -3.52 -19.05
CA ASP A 146 -5.28 -4.03 -19.13
C ASP A 146 -4.30 -3.03 -19.78
N GLY A 147 -4.84 -2.01 -20.45
CA GLY A 147 -4.13 -0.98 -21.18
C GLY A 147 -3.81 -1.42 -22.60
N ILE A 148 -2.99 -0.60 -23.28
CA ILE A 148 -2.63 -0.81 -24.67
C ILE A 148 -1.33 -1.59 -24.82
N THR A 149 -1.18 -2.26 -25.96
CA THR A 149 0.11 -2.83 -26.36
C THR A 149 1.09 -1.70 -26.66
N ALA A 150 2.21 -1.68 -25.95
CA ALA A 150 3.20 -0.61 -26.05
C ALA A 150 4.60 -1.11 -25.72
N ILE A 151 5.60 -0.46 -26.32
CA ILE A 151 7.00 -0.59 -25.92
C ILE A 151 7.36 0.64 -25.08
N LEU A 152 8.03 0.41 -23.97
CA LEU A 152 8.46 1.40 -23.00
C LEU A 152 9.98 1.39 -22.92
N LEU A 153 10.59 2.55 -22.77
CA LEU A 153 12.02 2.69 -22.49
C LEU A 153 12.24 3.89 -21.59
N ASN A 154 12.64 3.63 -20.35
CA ASN A 154 13.19 4.69 -19.49
C ASN A 154 14.71 4.62 -19.53
N TYR A 155 15.36 5.78 -19.43
CA TYR A 155 16.81 5.84 -19.30
C TYR A 155 17.22 6.92 -18.30
N ARG A 156 18.34 6.68 -17.62
CA ARG A 156 18.98 7.62 -16.71
C ARG A 156 20.48 7.52 -16.91
N THR A 157 21.16 8.65 -17.01
CA THR A 157 22.63 8.68 -17.06
C THR A 157 23.16 9.76 -16.14
N ASN A 158 24.29 9.47 -15.50
CA ASN A 158 24.99 10.39 -14.62
C ASN A 158 26.48 10.36 -14.96
N TYR A 159 27.09 11.53 -15.08
CA TYR A 159 28.53 11.68 -15.26
C TYR A 159 29.10 12.52 -14.12
N LEU A 160 30.11 11.97 -13.44
CA LEU A 160 30.83 12.62 -12.36
C LEU A 160 32.31 12.69 -12.71
N LYS A 161 32.86 13.91 -12.75
CA LYS A 161 34.27 14.17 -12.95
C LYS A 161 34.87 14.82 -11.72
N LYS A 162 35.98 14.26 -11.23
CA LYS A 162 36.72 14.78 -10.08
C LYS A 162 38.00 15.47 -10.57
N SER A 163 38.06 16.80 -10.41
CA SER A 163 39.24 17.59 -10.84
C SER A 163 40.50 17.23 -10.07
N VAL A 164 40.39 16.87 -8.79
CA VAL A 164 41.52 16.39 -7.97
C VAL A 164 41.58 14.86 -8.04
N GLY A 165 42.70 14.32 -8.54
CA GLY A 165 42.93 12.89 -8.71
C GLY A 165 42.46 12.29 -10.04
N GLY A 166 41.86 13.10 -10.93
CA GLY A 166 41.57 12.73 -12.33
C GLY A 166 40.58 11.56 -12.51
N LYS A 167 39.77 11.26 -11.50
CA LYS A 167 38.81 10.15 -11.55
C LYS A 167 37.52 10.58 -12.24
N GLU A 168 37.06 9.74 -13.15
CA GLU A 168 35.79 9.89 -13.84
C GLU A 168 34.91 8.68 -13.56
N SER A 169 33.61 8.92 -13.38
CA SER A 169 32.59 7.90 -13.18
C SER A 169 31.41 8.22 -14.09
N LEU A 170 31.05 7.27 -14.93
CA LEU A 170 29.89 7.32 -15.80
C LEU A 170 28.95 6.19 -15.42
N PHE A 171 27.69 6.54 -15.22
CA PHE A 171 26.62 5.61 -14.93
C PHE A 171 25.52 5.74 -15.96
N GLY A 172 24.97 4.61 -16.40
CA GLY A 172 23.79 4.53 -17.23
C GLY A 172 22.84 3.48 -16.66
N GLN A 173 21.54 3.74 -16.72
CA GLN A 173 20.49 2.79 -16.39
C GLN A 173 19.45 2.86 -17.48
N ILE A 174 19.03 1.70 -17.98
CA ILE A 174 17.96 1.57 -18.97
C ILE A 174 16.92 0.59 -18.42
N GLU A 175 15.65 0.96 -18.56
CA GLU A 175 14.50 0.13 -18.19
C GLU A 175 13.62 -0.11 -19.42
N PRO A 176 13.98 -1.07 -20.29
CA PRO A 176 13.09 -1.49 -21.36
C PRO A 176 11.89 -2.26 -20.81
N GLY A 177 10.73 -2.06 -21.43
CA GLY A 177 9.50 -2.77 -21.09
C GLY A 177 8.61 -2.99 -22.29
N ILE A 178 7.82 -4.05 -22.24
CA ILE A 178 6.80 -4.35 -23.25
C ILE A 178 5.50 -4.64 -22.52
N ASN A 179 4.41 -3.99 -22.95
CA ASN A 179 3.05 -4.31 -22.56
C ASN A 179 2.38 -5.02 -23.74
N PHE A 180 1.77 -6.18 -23.49
CA PHE A 180 0.99 -6.91 -24.48
C PHE A 180 -0.22 -7.54 -23.80
N GLY A 181 -1.39 -6.92 -23.98
CA GLY A 181 -2.58 -7.21 -23.17
C GLY A 181 -2.25 -7.15 -21.67
N ALA A 182 -2.67 -8.18 -20.92
CA ALA A 182 -2.43 -8.30 -19.49
C ALA A 182 -0.97 -8.58 -19.09
N TRP A 183 -0.07 -8.81 -20.05
CA TRP A 183 1.32 -9.17 -19.75
C TRP A 183 2.22 -7.96 -19.80
N ARG A 184 3.03 -7.80 -18.75
CA ARG A 184 4.02 -6.73 -18.62
C ARG A 184 5.41 -7.36 -18.50
N LEU A 185 6.24 -7.24 -19.53
CA LEU A 185 7.68 -7.56 -19.48
C LEU A 185 8.42 -6.32 -18.99
N ARG A 186 9.32 -6.50 -18.02
CA ARG A 186 10.17 -5.44 -17.47
C ARG A 186 11.58 -5.95 -17.29
N ASN A 187 12.54 -5.08 -17.56
CA ASN A 187 13.95 -5.31 -17.31
C ASN A 187 14.61 -4.02 -16.81
N MET A 188 15.66 -4.15 -16.01
CA MET A 188 16.49 -3.04 -15.56
C MET A 188 17.95 -3.41 -15.71
N ILE A 189 18.63 -2.73 -16.63
CA ILE A 189 20.06 -2.87 -16.86
C ILE A 189 20.74 -1.62 -16.35
N SER A 190 21.77 -1.80 -15.54
CA SER A 190 22.68 -0.75 -15.11
C SER A 190 24.05 -0.97 -15.74
N TRP A 191 24.71 0.12 -16.09
CA TRP A 191 26.05 0.18 -16.62
C TRP A 191 26.84 1.20 -15.80
N ARG A 192 28.01 0.80 -15.30
CA ARG A 192 28.89 1.67 -14.53
C ARG A 192 30.30 1.56 -15.07
N LYS A 193 30.88 2.71 -15.42
CA LYS A 193 32.26 2.83 -15.86
C LYS A 193 33.00 3.82 -14.97
N THR A 194 34.02 3.35 -14.27
CA THR A 194 34.97 4.18 -13.52
C THR A 194 36.34 4.14 -14.21
N SER A 195 37.35 4.83 -13.67
CA SER A 195 38.72 4.73 -14.16
C SER A 195 39.34 3.32 -14.07
N LYS A 196 38.74 2.39 -13.30
CA LYS A 196 39.26 1.02 -13.08
C LYS A 196 38.31 -0.09 -13.49
N GLU A 197 37.00 0.16 -13.46
CA GLU A 197 35.96 -0.87 -13.64
C GLU A 197 35.01 -0.46 -14.76
N ASN A 198 34.49 -1.44 -15.48
CA ASN A 198 33.47 -1.26 -16.50
C ASN A 198 32.51 -2.45 -16.44
N GLU A 199 31.39 -2.26 -15.75
CA GLU A 199 30.48 -3.33 -15.35
C GLU A 199 29.09 -3.06 -15.90
N ILE A 200 28.43 -4.12 -16.37
CA ILE A 200 27.04 -4.11 -16.78
C ILE A 200 26.33 -5.16 -15.93
N GLU A 201 25.25 -4.77 -15.27
CA GLU A 201 24.46 -5.63 -14.41
C GLU A 201 22.98 -5.56 -14.81
N SER A 202 22.28 -6.69 -14.67
CA SER A 202 20.83 -6.75 -14.86
C SER A 202 20.16 -7.01 -13.52
N ALA A 203 19.64 -5.95 -12.89
CA ALA A 203 19.02 -6.06 -11.58
C ALA A 203 17.76 -6.91 -11.59
N TYR A 204 16.98 -6.90 -12.67
CA TYR A 204 15.87 -7.83 -12.86
C TYR A 204 15.45 -7.93 -14.33
N THR A 205 14.82 -9.04 -14.66
CA THR A 205 14.15 -9.34 -15.92
C THR A 205 13.00 -10.27 -15.61
N TYR A 206 11.78 -9.76 -15.69
CA TYR A 206 10.60 -10.55 -15.34
C TYR A 206 9.43 -10.21 -16.25
N ILE A 207 8.52 -11.17 -16.35
CA ILE A 207 7.19 -10.99 -16.93
C ILE A 207 6.19 -11.10 -15.79
N GLU A 208 5.24 -10.17 -15.73
CA GLU A 208 4.17 -10.20 -14.73
C GLU A 208 2.78 -10.01 -15.34
N ARG A 209 1.78 -10.54 -14.65
CA ARG A 209 0.36 -10.40 -14.98
C ARG A 209 -0.47 -10.32 -13.72
N GLY A 210 -1.40 -9.37 -13.69
CA GLY A 210 -2.45 -9.31 -12.67
C GLY A 210 -3.51 -10.39 -12.92
N ILE A 211 -4.02 -10.99 -11.84
CA ILE A 211 -5.11 -11.97 -11.82
C ILE A 211 -6.23 -11.38 -10.94
N PRO A 212 -7.15 -10.58 -11.51
CA PRO A 212 -8.17 -9.87 -10.74
C PRO A 212 -9.08 -10.79 -9.93
N SER A 213 -9.42 -11.98 -10.47
CA SER A 213 -10.25 -12.98 -9.77
C SER A 213 -9.65 -13.47 -8.45
N LEU A 214 -8.33 -13.40 -8.31
CA LEU A 214 -7.60 -13.75 -7.10
C LEU A 214 -7.09 -12.51 -6.35
N LYS A 215 -7.34 -11.29 -6.85
CA LYS A 215 -6.70 -10.04 -6.39
C LYS A 215 -5.18 -10.20 -6.22
N SER A 216 -4.55 -10.85 -7.19
CA SER A 216 -3.19 -11.35 -7.08
C SER A 216 -2.34 -11.01 -8.29
N ARG A 217 -1.02 -11.06 -8.16
CA ARG A 217 -0.07 -10.88 -9.25
C ARG A 217 0.81 -12.12 -9.40
N LEU A 218 0.88 -12.62 -10.64
CA LEU A 218 1.83 -13.65 -11.06
C LEU A 218 3.08 -12.99 -11.64
N VAL A 219 4.25 -13.44 -11.21
CA VAL A 219 5.56 -12.98 -11.67
C VAL A 219 6.38 -14.20 -12.08
N ILE A 220 7.06 -14.11 -13.23
CA ILE A 220 7.98 -15.13 -13.73
C ILE A 220 9.28 -14.45 -14.17
N GLY A 221 10.42 -14.93 -13.68
CA GLY A 221 11.75 -14.41 -14.00
C GLY A 221 12.51 -13.96 -12.76
N ASP A 222 13.33 -12.93 -12.91
CA ASP A 222 14.19 -12.41 -11.85
C ASP A 222 13.45 -11.36 -11.04
N LYS A 223 13.28 -11.63 -9.75
CA LYS A 223 12.70 -10.67 -8.82
C LYS A 223 13.14 -10.92 -7.38
N TYR A 224 12.52 -10.22 -6.45
CA TYR A 224 12.74 -10.38 -5.01
C TYR A 224 11.51 -11.00 -4.37
N THR A 225 11.71 -11.83 -3.34
CA THR A 225 10.59 -12.36 -2.53
C THR A 225 9.95 -11.26 -1.68
N GLU A 226 8.74 -11.50 -1.20
CA GLU A 226 8.04 -10.58 -0.30
C GLU A 226 8.61 -10.70 1.11
N SER A 227 8.86 -9.58 1.80
CA SER A 227 9.43 -9.60 3.16
C SER A 227 8.37 -9.68 4.25
N ASP A 228 7.36 -10.54 4.09
CA ASP A 228 6.25 -10.64 5.04
C ASP A 228 6.66 -11.44 6.28
N ALA A 229 7.11 -12.67 6.09
CA ALA A 229 7.57 -13.53 7.19
C ALA A 229 9.12 -13.59 7.29
N PHE A 230 9.82 -13.44 6.16
CA PHE A 230 11.26 -13.60 6.07
C PHE A 230 11.91 -12.37 5.44
N GLU A 231 13.23 -12.34 5.44
CA GLU A 231 13.99 -11.32 4.71
C GLU A 231 13.77 -11.49 3.20
N SER A 232 13.66 -10.38 2.47
CA SER A 232 13.51 -10.42 1.01
C SER A 232 14.81 -10.91 0.36
N ILE A 233 14.71 -11.92 -0.50
CA ILE A 233 15.87 -12.46 -1.23
C ILE A 233 15.70 -12.35 -2.75
N PRO A 234 16.77 -12.05 -3.49
CA PRO A 234 16.75 -12.10 -4.95
C PRO A 234 16.65 -13.54 -5.44
N PHE A 235 15.76 -13.80 -6.39
CA PHE A 235 15.55 -15.11 -6.98
C PHE A 235 15.20 -15.05 -8.47
N ARG A 236 15.42 -16.16 -9.17
CA ARG A 236 14.94 -16.42 -10.52
C ARG A 236 13.94 -17.57 -10.46
N GLY A 237 12.67 -17.31 -10.78
CA GLY A 237 11.63 -18.33 -10.68
C GLY A 237 10.22 -17.82 -10.91
N ILE A 238 9.27 -18.37 -10.17
CA ILE A 238 7.85 -18.04 -10.25
C ILE A 238 7.38 -17.56 -8.88
N SER A 239 6.53 -16.53 -8.85
CA SER A 239 5.87 -16.05 -7.64
C SER A 239 4.41 -15.70 -7.91
N LEU A 240 3.53 -16.08 -6.99
CA LEU A 240 2.12 -15.71 -6.96
C LEU A 240 1.78 -15.14 -5.58
N ARG A 241 1.11 -14.00 -5.55
CA ARG A 241 0.82 -13.30 -4.29
C ARG A 241 -0.36 -12.35 -4.41
N SER A 242 -0.96 -11.99 -3.28
CA SER A 242 -1.90 -10.88 -3.18
C SER A 242 -1.26 -9.57 -3.69
N ASP A 243 -2.03 -8.78 -4.44
CA ASP A 243 -1.61 -7.45 -4.91
C ASP A 243 -2.42 -6.39 -4.18
N GLU A 244 -1.77 -5.67 -3.28
CA GLU A 244 -2.42 -4.60 -2.49
C GLU A 244 -3.02 -3.52 -3.40
N ASN A 245 -2.50 -3.33 -4.61
CA ASN A 245 -3.07 -2.38 -5.58
C ASN A 245 -4.46 -2.78 -6.11
N MET A 246 -4.88 -4.02 -5.88
CA MET A 246 -6.19 -4.58 -6.23
C MET A 246 -7.17 -4.56 -5.04
N ILE A 247 -6.80 -3.96 -3.90
CA ILE A 247 -7.60 -3.87 -2.67
C ILE A 247 -7.75 -2.38 -2.25
N PRO A 248 -8.89 -1.90 -1.72
CA PRO A 248 -9.10 -0.48 -1.42
C PRO A 248 -8.03 0.16 -0.55
N TYR A 249 -7.77 1.45 -0.78
CA TYR A 249 -6.76 2.23 -0.05
C TYR A 249 -6.96 2.23 1.46
N SER A 250 -8.20 2.18 1.94
CA SER A 250 -8.56 2.06 3.36
C SER A 250 -8.00 0.79 4.04
N MET A 251 -7.52 -0.18 3.26
CA MET A 251 -6.91 -1.43 3.71
C MET A 251 -5.39 -1.51 3.43
N ARG A 252 -4.75 -0.45 2.90
CA ARG A 252 -3.31 -0.41 2.53
C ARG A 252 -2.47 0.38 3.53
N SER A 253 -1.13 0.28 3.44
CA SER A 253 -0.19 1.07 4.28
C SER A 253 1.07 1.61 3.58
N TYR A 254 1.41 2.84 4.02
CA TYR A 254 2.65 3.67 4.13
C TYR A 254 3.90 3.49 3.24
N ILE A 255 4.53 4.64 2.90
CA ILE A 255 5.77 4.81 2.11
C ILE A 255 6.89 5.44 2.96
N PRO A 256 8.09 4.84 3.09
CA PRO A 256 9.24 5.48 3.72
C PRO A 256 10.05 6.33 2.72
N ALA A 257 10.73 7.36 3.23
CA ALA A 257 11.66 8.18 2.46
C ALA A 257 13.10 7.90 2.88
N ILE A 258 14.01 7.73 1.92
CA ILE A 258 15.45 7.59 2.20
C ILE A 258 15.99 8.98 2.53
N THR A 259 16.45 9.19 3.76
CA THR A 259 17.03 10.46 4.20
C THR A 259 18.48 10.30 4.62
N GLY A 260 19.29 11.35 4.43
CA GLY A 260 20.71 11.38 4.80
C GLY A 260 21.24 12.81 4.87
N ILE A 261 22.53 12.95 5.19
CA ILE A 261 23.25 14.24 5.15
C ILE A 261 24.55 14.02 4.39
N ALA A 262 24.78 14.80 3.34
CA ALA A 262 26.06 14.84 2.64
C ALA A 262 26.90 16.00 3.17
N LYS A 263 28.18 15.77 3.51
CA LYS A 263 29.10 16.81 3.97
C LYS A 263 29.54 17.72 2.81
N THR A 264 29.59 17.15 1.62
CA THR A 264 29.99 17.81 0.36
C THR A 264 28.99 17.48 -0.74
N GLN A 265 29.27 17.88 -1.99
CA GLN A 265 28.53 17.38 -3.13
C GLN A 265 28.86 15.90 -3.30
N ALA A 266 27.93 15.03 -2.92
CA ALA A 266 28.18 13.60 -2.77
C ALA A 266 27.39 12.80 -3.80
N GLN A 267 27.94 11.63 -4.16
CA GLN A 267 27.21 10.62 -4.92
C GLN A 267 26.57 9.64 -3.93
N VAL A 268 25.25 9.46 -4.02
CA VAL A 268 24.49 8.48 -3.23
C VAL A 268 24.24 7.25 -4.09
N GLU A 269 24.65 6.08 -3.61
CA GLU A 269 24.30 4.77 -4.16
C GLU A 269 23.33 4.07 -3.20
N VAL A 270 22.24 3.52 -3.70
CA VAL A 270 21.31 2.66 -2.94
C VAL A 270 21.37 1.26 -3.55
N ARG A 271 21.65 0.26 -2.70
CA ARG A 271 21.71 -1.15 -3.07
C ARG A 271 20.67 -1.96 -2.29
N GLN A 272 20.08 -2.97 -2.91
CA GLN A 272 19.16 -3.91 -2.28
C GLN A 272 19.59 -5.34 -2.60
N GLY A 273 19.84 -6.16 -1.57
CA GLY A 273 20.42 -7.49 -1.76
C GLY A 273 21.73 -7.46 -2.57
N GLY A 274 22.54 -6.42 -2.38
CA GLY A 274 23.82 -6.20 -3.08
C GLY A 274 23.74 -5.52 -4.46
N TYR A 275 22.62 -5.62 -5.18
CA TYR A 275 22.44 -5.02 -6.51
C TYR A 275 22.25 -3.50 -6.44
N LEU A 276 22.86 -2.74 -7.36
CA LEU A 276 22.68 -1.29 -7.47
C LEU A 276 21.30 -0.97 -8.05
N VAL A 277 20.40 -0.46 -7.21
CA VAL A 277 19.02 -0.13 -7.59
C VAL A 277 18.82 1.35 -7.90
N TYR A 278 19.66 2.21 -7.32
CA TYR A 278 19.58 3.65 -7.53
C TYR A 278 20.93 4.34 -7.34
N THR A 279 21.20 5.37 -8.12
CA THR A 279 22.26 6.33 -7.81
C THR A 279 21.90 7.73 -8.27
N THR A 280 22.27 8.72 -7.47
CA THR A 280 22.09 10.14 -7.78
C THR A 280 23.21 10.97 -7.14
N THR A 281 23.35 12.22 -7.58
CA THR A 281 24.19 13.21 -6.89
C THR A 281 23.32 14.13 -6.05
N VAL A 282 23.77 14.42 -4.83
CA VAL A 282 23.08 15.30 -3.89
C VAL A 282 23.95 16.50 -3.56
N ALA A 283 23.32 17.63 -3.28
CA ALA A 283 24.00 18.84 -2.80
C ALA A 283 24.52 18.64 -1.36
N PRO A 284 25.54 19.42 -0.92
CA PRO A 284 25.94 19.45 0.48
C PRO A 284 24.77 19.83 1.38
N GLY A 285 24.56 19.08 2.46
CA GLY A 285 23.45 19.26 3.40
C GLY A 285 22.52 18.03 3.50
N PRO A 286 21.40 18.18 4.23
CA PRO A 286 20.41 17.11 4.34
C PRO A 286 19.74 16.85 2.99
N PHE A 287 19.55 15.58 2.65
CA PHE A 287 18.80 15.17 1.47
C PHE A 287 17.69 14.19 1.84
N GLU A 288 16.73 14.08 0.92
CA GLU A 288 15.63 13.12 0.95
C GLU A 288 15.42 12.60 -0.48
N ILE A 289 15.40 11.28 -0.64
CA ILE A 289 15.12 10.60 -1.90
C ILE A 289 13.75 9.92 -1.77
N LYS A 290 12.78 10.48 -2.49
CA LYS A 290 11.41 9.97 -2.67
C LYS A 290 11.22 9.63 -4.15
N ASP A 291 11.89 8.59 -4.64
CA ASP A 291 11.78 8.17 -6.04
C ASP A 291 10.91 6.91 -6.17
N SER A 292 9.93 6.96 -7.08
CA SER A 292 9.07 5.84 -7.42
C SER A 292 9.82 4.58 -7.91
N SER A 293 11.05 4.72 -8.42
CA SER A 293 11.88 3.57 -8.78
C SER A 293 12.26 2.72 -7.56
N LEU A 294 12.36 3.32 -6.36
CA LEU A 294 12.58 2.63 -5.09
C LEU A 294 11.30 1.97 -4.55
N ILE A 295 10.13 2.29 -5.12
CA ILE A 295 8.83 1.67 -4.80
C ILE A 295 8.64 0.37 -5.59
N LYS A 296 9.35 0.18 -6.71
CA LYS A 296 9.35 -1.08 -7.48
C LYS A 296 10.12 -2.21 -6.76
N THR A 297 10.90 -1.86 -5.75
CA THR A 297 11.68 -2.77 -4.90
C THR A 297 10.92 -3.07 -3.62
N TRP A 298 10.58 -4.34 -3.39
CA TRP A 298 9.77 -4.80 -2.24
C TRP A 298 10.65 -5.25 -1.10
N GLY A 299 10.29 -4.89 0.14
CA GLY A 299 10.84 -5.42 1.38
C GLY A 299 12.37 -5.41 1.59
N GLY A 300 12.86 -5.84 2.74
CA GLY A 300 14.29 -6.11 2.97
C GLY A 300 15.14 -4.89 3.36
N GLU A 301 16.46 -4.97 3.22
CA GLU A 301 17.39 -3.91 3.65
C GLU A 301 17.94 -3.12 2.45
N PHE A 302 17.93 -1.78 2.53
CA PHE A 302 18.66 -0.92 1.61
C PHE A 302 20.02 -0.57 2.20
N THR A 303 21.10 -0.90 1.52
CA THR A 303 22.43 -0.37 1.82
C THR A 303 22.63 0.95 1.08
N VAL A 304 22.72 2.05 1.82
CA VAL A 304 22.97 3.39 1.28
C VAL A 304 24.45 3.74 1.47
N LYS A 305 25.14 4.06 0.38
CA LYS A 305 26.52 4.55 0.38
C LYS A 305 26.56 6.00 -0.12
N ILE A 306 27.03 6.92 0.72
CA ILE A 306 27.30 8.32 0.40
C ILE A 306 28.80 8.45 0.14
N ILE A 307 29.17 8.69 -1.11
CA ILE A 307 30.55 8.88 -1.55
C ILE A 307 30.81 10.39 -1.67
N GLU A 308 31.57 10.92 -0.73
CA GLU A 308 31.85 12.36 -0.63
C GLU A 308 32.88 12.82 -1.68
N ALA A 309 32.87 14.13 -1.97
CA ALA A 309 33.83 14.75 -2.88
C ALA A 309 35.28 14.67 -2.39
N ASN A 310 35.57 14.34 -1.13
CA ASN A 310 36.92 14.06 -0.63
C ASN A 310 37.30 12.56 -0.78
N GLY A 311 36.36 11.68 -1.14
CA GLY A 311 36.56 10.24 -1.26
C GLY A 311 36.24 9.45 0.03
N GLU A 312 35.81 10.13 1.08
CA GLU A 312 35.23 9.50 2.28
C GLU A 312 33.92 8.82 1.89
N ILE A 313 33.72 7.58 2.36
CA ILE A 313 32.49 6.81 2.11
C ILE A 313 31.78 6.65 3.45
N GLN A 314 30.56 7.16 3.52
CA GLN A 314 29.64 6.88 4.62
C GLN A 314 28.68 5.81 4.14
N SER A 315 28.61 4.68 4.84
CA SER A 315 27.66 3.62 4.53
C SER A 315 26.71 3.46 5.69
N TYR A 316 25.42 3.27 5.41
CA TYR A 316 24.44 2.94 6.42
C TYR A 316 23.34 2.07 5.81
N ILE A 317 22.74 1.23 6.64
CA ILE A 317 21.64 0.37 6.24
C ILE A 317 20.35 1.04 6.68
N ILE A 318 19.41 1.16 5.75
CA ILE A 318 18.03 1.48 6.05
C ILE A 318 17.27 0.17 5.95
N PRO A 319 16.84 -0.41 7.08
CA PRO A 319 15.91 -1.53 7.01
C PRO A 319 14.60 -1.03 6.39
N TYR A 320 14.22 -1.64 5.28
CA TYR A 320 12.91 -1.52 4.65
C TYR A 320 12.09 -2.78 5.00
N SER A 321 11.85 -2.96 6.29
CA SER A 321 10.71 -3.78 6.71
C SER A 321 9.47 -2.89 6.62
N GLN A 322 8.40 -3.39 5.99
CA GLN A 322 7.06 -2.88 6.26
C GLN A 322 6.47 -3.80 7.34
N PRO A 323 6.53 -3.46 8.64
CA PRO A 323 5.82 -4.22 9.65
C PRO A 323 4.41 -3.62 9.74
N PHE A 324 3.51 -4.08 8.87
CA PHE A 324 2.08 -3.89 9.07
C PHE A 324 1.43 -5.27 9.11
N PHE A 325 1.54 -5.91 10.27
CA PHE A 325 0.84 -7.16 10.55
C PHE A 325 -0.56 -6.93 11.11
N SER A 326 -1.12 -5.72 11.02
CA SER A 326 -2.55 -5.52 11.27
C SER A 326 -3.25 -5.48 9.92
N LEU A 327 -3.90 -6.59 9.61
CA LEU A 327 -4.77 -6.72 8.45
C LEU A 327 -6.21 -6.40 8.85
N GLY A 328 -6.97 -5.79 7.95
CA GLY A 328 -8.40 -5.61 8.13
C GLY A 328 -9.10 -6.96 8.34
N GLU A 329 -10.18 -6.95 9.12
CA GLU A 329 -10.96 -8.16 9.41
C GLU A 329 -11.41 -8.85 8.11
N GLY A 330 -11.17 -10.17 8.01
CA GLY A 330 -11.51 -10.98 6.83
C GLY A 330 -10.49 -10.89 5.69
N TYR A 331 -9.46 -10.05 5.79
CA TYR A 331 -8.45 -9.93 4.75
C TYR A 331 -7.42 -11.06 4.82
N LEU A 332 -7.25 -11.77 3.71
CA LEU A 332 -6.24 -12.82 3.50
C LEU A 332 -5.15 -12.30 2.58
N ARG A 333 -3.94 -12.16 3.12
CA ARG A 333 -2.73 -11.87 2.35
C ARG A 333 -1.88 -13.11 2.25
N TYR A 334 -1.41 -13.44 1.05
CA TYR A 334 -0.54 -14.58 0.83
C TYR A 334 0.52 -14.29 -0.22
N ASN A 335 1.65 -14.99 -0.12
CA ASN A 335 2.66 -15.05 -1.17
C ASN A 335 3.26 -16.45 -1.23
N ILE A 336 3.61 -16.88 -2.43
CA ILE A 336 4.29 -18.15 -2.70
C ILE A 336 5.32 -17.87 -3.77
N SER A 337 6.57 -18.25 -3.54
CA SER A 337 7.69 -18.06 -4.44
C SER A 337 8.53 -19.34 -4.52
N ALA A 338 8.96 -19.71 -5.73
CA ALA A 338 9.80 -20.87 -5.94
C ALA A 338 10.80 -20.59 -7.06
N GLY A 339 12.07 -20.93 -6.84
CA GLY A 339 13.11 -20.65 -7.82
C GLY A 339 14.53 -20.87 -7.31
N ASP A 340 15.48 -20.36 -8.08
CA ASP A 340 16.90 -20.35 -7.74
C ASP A 340 17.24 -19.01 -7.05
N TYR A 341 17.93 -19.08 -5.90
CA TYR A 341 18.51 -17.91 -5.26
C TYR A 341 19.57 -17.27 -6.17
N ARG A 342 19.51 -15.94 -6.28
CA ARG A 342 20.32 -15.17 -7.24
C ARG A 342 21.17 -14.13 -6.52
N SER A 343 22.24 -14.58 -5.87
CA SER A 343 23.18 -13.68 -5.19
C SER A 343 23.80 -12.67 -6.16
N SER A 344 24.15 -11.48 -5.65
CA SER A 344 24.92 -10.48 -6.41
C SER A 344 26.38 -10.89 -6.59
N ASP A 345 26.88 -11.81 -5.77
CA ASP A 345 28.20 -12.40 -5.91
C ASP A 345 28.15 -13.59 -6.89
N SER A 346 28.82 -13.46 -8.04
CA SER A 346 28.87 -14.49 -9.09
C SER A 346 29.55 -15.81 -8.66
N TYR A 347 30.25 -15.81 -7.53
CA TYR A 347 30.94 -16.99 -7.00
C TYR A 347 30.04 -17.89 -6.14
N VAL A 348 28.87 -17.37 -5.72
CA VAL A 348 27.86 -18.10 -4.94
C VAL A 348 27.07 -19.04 -5.87
N GLU A 349 26.89 -20.28 -5.43
CA GLU A 349 26.14 -21.30 -6.16
C GLU A 349 24.63 -21.01 -6.16
N ASN A 350 23.99 -21.27 -7.30
CA ASN A 350 22.53 -21.21 -7.41
C ASN A 350 21.90 -22.34 -6.59
N ASN A 351 21.15 -21.97 -5.55
CA ASN A 351 20.44 -22.91 -4.70
C ASN A 351 18.93 -22.74 -4.84
N LYS A 352 18.22 -23.87 -4.96
CA LYS A 352 16.76 -23.89 -5.10
C LYS A 352 16.08 -23.73 -3.75
N PHE A 353 15.00 -22.96 -3.74
CA PHE A 353 14.14 -22.82 -2.57
C PHE A 353 12.66 -22.72 -2.98
N ILE A 354 11.81 -22.99 -2.01
CA ILE A 354 10.39 -22.67 -2.02
C ILE A 354 10.12 -21.88 -0.75
N GLU A 355 9.41 -20.77 -0.89
CA GLU A 355 8.96 -19.92 0.20
C GLU A 355 7.47 -19.65 0.04
N GLY A 356 6.75 -19.62 1.15
CA GLY A 356 5.41 -19.09 1.16
C GLY A 356 5.04 -18.54 2.51
N SER A 357 4.17 -17.55 2.52
CA SER A 357 3.60 -17.02 3.75
C SER A 357 2.14 -16.64 3.57
N VAL A 358 1.43 -16.65 4.69
CA VAL A 358 0.01 -16.36 4.78
C VAL A 358 -0.23 -15.51 6.02
N SER A 359 -1.06 -14.49 5.87
CA SER A 359 -1.47 -13.59 6.95
C SER A 359 -2.98 -13.39 6.86
N TYR A 360 -3.66 -13.38 7.99
CA TYR A 360 -5.11 -13.25 8.06
C TYR A 360 -5.54 -12.28 9.17
N GLY A 361 -6.47 -11.37 8.84
CA GLY A 361 -7.11 -10.46 9.79
C GLY A 361 -8.33 -11.08 10.45
N PHE A 362 -8.27 -11.23 11.78
CA PHE A 362 -9.36 -11.68 12.64
C PHE A 362 -10.14 -10.47 13.22
N PRO A 363 -11.33 -10.71 13.80
CA PRO A 363 -12.06 -9.68 14.52
C PRO A 363 -11.25 -9.02 15.65
N TRP A 364 -11.71 -7.85 16.10
CA TRP A 364 -11.12 -7.07 17.21
C TRP A 364 -9.67 -6.60 16.96
N GLY A 365 -9.32 -6.35 15.69
CA GLY A 365 -8.01 -5.85 15.28
C GLY A 365 -6.89 -6.86 15.49
N VAL A 366 -7.21 -8.16 15.58
CA VAL A 366 -6.21 -9.23 15.72
C VAL A 366 -5.80 -9.73 14.34
N SER A 367 -4.54 -10.10 14.17
CA SER A 367 -4.04 -10.69 12.93
C SER A 367 -3.03 -11.77 13.27
N ALA A 368 -2.97 -12.82 12.47
CA ALA A 368 -1.94 -13.84 12.59
C ALA A 368 -1.22 -14.01 11.26
N PHE A 369 0.05 -14.37 11.33
CA PHE A 369 0.86 -14.66 10.17
C PHE A 369 1.73 -15.90 10.38
N SER A 370 2.00 -16.58 9.27
CA SER A 370 2.85 -17.75 9.22
C SER A 370 3.63 -17.77 7.91
N GLY A 371 4.87 -18.26 7.97
CA GLY A 371 5.73 -18.42 6.81
C GLY A 371 6.53 -19.70 6.87
N LEU A 372 6.81 -20.28 5.70
CA LEU A 372 7.65 -21.45 5.53
C LEU A 372 8.68 -21.20 4.42
N GLN A 373 9.94 -21.53 4.70
CA GLN A 373 11.02 -21.63 3.71
C GLN A 373 11.58 -23.05 3.71
N VAL A 374 11.71 -23.65 2.52
CA VAL A 374 12.22 -25.00 2.32
C VAL A 374 13.26 -25.02 1.21
N ALA A 375 14.43 -25.58 1.52
CA ALA A 375 15.52 -25.81 0.59
C ALA A 375 16.35 -27.04 1.03
N LYS A 376 17.25 -27.50 0.14
CA LYS A 376 18.07 -28.69 0.39
C LYS A 376 18.91 -28.61 1.68
N ASN A 377 19.46 -27.43 1.99
CA ASN A 377 20.36 -27.20 3.14
C ASN A 377 19.78 -26.17 4.13
N TYR A 378 18.49 -25.84 4.02
CA TYR A 378 17.86 -24.81 4.85
C TYR A 378 16.36 -25.05 4.99
N ASN A 379 15.84 -24.99 6.20
CA ASN A 379 14.40 -24.96 6.46
C ASN A 379 14.11 -23.91 7.53
N SER A 380 13.07 -23.11 7.36
CA SER A 380 12.63 -22.18 8.40
C SER A 380 11.12 -22.08 8.48
N LEU A 381 10.63 -21.96 9.71
CA LEU A 381 9.24 -21.68 10.05
C LEU A 381 9.19 -20.32 10.76
N SER A 382 8.23 -19.49 10.39
CA SER A 382 7.92 -18.23 11.05
C SER A 382 6.48 -18.25 11.51
N LEU A 383 6.22 -17.83 12.74
CA LEU A 383 4.90 -17.66 13.33
C LEU A 383 4.82 -16.30 14.01
N GLY A 384 3.73 -15.58 13.82
CA GLY A 384 3.56 -14.30 14.50
C GLY A 384 2.11 -13.86 14.61
N PHE A 385 1.92 -12.88 15.49
CA PHE A 385 0.62 -12.32 15.84
C PHE A 385 0.72 -10.81 15.96
N GLY A 386 -0.27 -10.11 15.42
CA GLY A 386 -0.45 -8.67 15.51
C GLY A 386 -1.74 -8.33 16.23
N LYS A 387 -1.74 -7.24 17.00
CA LYS A 387 -2.95 -6.63 17.52
C LYS A 387 -2.89 -5.13 17.34
N ASP A 388 -3.94 -4.59 16.72
CA ASP A 388 -4.23 -3.18 16.74
C ASP A 388 -5.08 -2.83 17.97
N PHE A 389 -4.55 -1.92 18.79
CA PHE A 389 -5.24 -1.36 19.96
C PHE A 389 -5.86 0.01 19.63
N GLY A 390 -5.87 0.41 18.34
CA GLY A 390 -6.44 1.65 17.85
C GLY A 390 -5.74 2.89 18.44
N ALA A 391 -6.34 3.50 19.45
CA ALA A 391 -5.82 4.71 20.09
C ALA A 391 -4.43 4.53 20.72
N ILE A 392 -4.02 3.29 21.05
CA ILE A 392 -2.70 2.99 21.64
C ILE A 392 -1.67 2.58 20.57
N GLY A 393 -2.13 2.25 19.35
CA GLY A 393 -1.28 1.79 18.24
C GLY A 393 -1.31 0.28 18.06
N SER A 394 -0.47 -0.22 17.17
CA SER A 394 -0.47 -1.63 16.78
C SER A 394 0.85 -2.29 17.19
N VAL A 395 0.78 -3.47 17.78
CA VAL A 395 1.94 -4.27 18.21
C VAL A 395 1.91 -5.59 17.46
N SER A 396 3.08 -6.06 17.00
CA SER A 396 3.23 -7.42 16.51
C SER A 396 4.42 -8.11 17.15
N VAL A 397 4.33 -9.43 17.27
CA VAL A 397 5.43 -10.28 17.70
C VAL A 397 5.56 -11.47 16.76
N ASP A 398 6.80 -11.91 16.54
CA ASP A 398 7.07 -13.11 15.76
C ASP A 398 8.23 -13.92 16.29
N TRP A 399 8.15 -15.21 15.98
CA TRP A 399 9.17 -16.19 16.26
C TRP A 399 9.51 -16.91 14.96
N LYS A 400 10.80 -16.97 14.64
CA LYS A 400 11.35 -17.70 13.50
C LYS A 400 12.26 -18.79 14.03
N SER A 401 12.10 -20.01 13.54
CA SER A 401 13.00 -21.12 13.82
C SER A 401 13.63 -21.57 12.51
N SER A 402 14.94 -21.76 12.51
CA SER A 402 15.72 -22.15 11.33
C SER A 402 16.55 -23.40 11.62
N SER A 403 16.60 -24.30 10.64
CA SER A 403 17.55 -25.41 10.58
C SER A 403 18.39 -25.22 9.32
N SER A 404 19.66 -24.86 9.50
CA SER A 404 20.57 -24.51 8.41
C SER A 404 21.79 -25.39 8.41
N LYS A 405 22.31 -25.70 7.22
CA LYS A 405 23.60 -26.34 7.02
C LYS A 405 24.43 -25.45 6.12
N THR A 406 25.53 -24.92 6.64
CA THR A 406 26.47 -24.13 5.82
C THR A 406 27.50 -25.02 5.13
N ASN A 407 28.16 -24.50 4.11
CA ASN A 407 29.15 -25.26 3.31
C ASN A 407 30.29 -25.84 4.18
N ASN A 408 30.69 -25.12 5.24
CA ASN A 408 31.77 -25.52 6.14
C ASN A 408 31.32 -26.46 7.28
N GLU A 409 30.01 -26.68 7.44
CA GLU A 409 29.44 -27.48 8.54
C GLU A 409 28.94 -28.84 8.04
N LYS A 410 29.28 -29.90 8.78
CA LYS A 410 28.81 -31.26 8.44
C LYS A 410 27.36 -31.51 8.84
N ASN A 411 26.93 -30.88 9.93
CA ASN A 411 25.62 -31.10 10.57
C ASN A 411 24.75 -29.85 10.47
N TYR A 412 23.43 -30.04 10.59
CA TYR A 412 22.49 -28.94 10.69
C TYR A 412 22.61 -28.23 12.04
N SER A 413 22.58 -26.90 12.02
CA SER A 413 22.47 -26.03 13.18
C SER A 413 21.05 -25.49 13.30
N HIS A 414 20.57 -25.44 14.54
CA HIS A 414 19.24 -24.93 14.86
C HIS A 414 19.38 -23.60 15.59
N GLY A 415 18.59 -22.62 15.18
CA GLY A 415 18.56 -21.31 15.81
C GLY A 415 17.20 -20.65 15.67
N ASP A 416 16.96 -19.67 16.54
CA ASP A 416 15.69 -19.01 16.70
C ASP A 416 15.89 -17.50 16.67
N ALA A 417 14.89 -16.79 16.15
CA ALA A 417 14.81 -15.34 16.18
C ALA A 417 13.46 -14.90 16.75
N PHE A 418 13.46 -13.82 17.52
CA PHE A 418 12.26 -13.22 18.10
C PHE A 418 12.17 -11.76 17.69
N GLY A 419 11.07 -11.39 17.04
CA GLY A 419 10.77 -10.05 16.57
C GLY A 419 9.66 -9.39 17.38
N ILE A 420 9.78 -8.08 17.61
CA ILE A 420 8.74 -7.22 18.15
C ILE A 420 8.68 -5.94 17.30
N ASN A 421 7.50 -5.57 16.82
CA ASN A 421 7.27 -4.32 16.10
C ASN A 421 6.15 -3.51 16.78
N TYR A 422 6.28 -2.19 16.78
CA TYR A 422 5.26 -1.30 17.32
C TYR A 422 5.11 -0.04 16.45
N ASN A 423 3.89 0.23 16.03
CA ASN A 423 3.57 1.39 15.21
C ASN A 423 2.47 2.23 15.87
N LYS A 424 2.64 3.56 15.89
CA LYS A 424 1.64 4.50 16.38
C LYS A 424 1.63 5.82 15.61
N SER A 425 0.51 6.12 14.99
CA SER A 425 0.16 7.49 14.57
C SER A 425 -0.76 8.17 15.59
N ILE A 426 -0.46 9.43 15.93
CA ILE A 426 -1.27 10.32 16.76
C ILE A 426 -1.56 11.58 15.94
N ASP A 427 -2.77 11.67 15.40
CA ASP A 427 -3.14 12.76 14.51
C ASP A 427 -3.25 14.11 15.24
N SER A 428 -3.71 14.11 16.50
CA SER A 428 -3.91 15.32 17.30
C SER A 428 -2.64 16.14 17.55
N THR A 429 -1.49 15.46 17.66
CA THR A 429 -0.17 16.10 17.82
C THR A 429 0.67 16.00 16.55
N SER A 430 0.12 15.46 15.45
CA SER A 430 0.87 15.12 14.24
C SER A 430 2.15 14.32 14.55
N THR A 431 2.07 13.40 15.51
CA THR A 431 3.18 12.53 15.90
C THR A 431 3.04 11.20 15.20
N ASN A 432 4.05 10.81 14.43
CA ASN A 432 4.18 9.45 13.93
C ASN A 432 5.38 8.79 14.61
N LEU A 433 5.09 7.89 15.54
CA LEU A 433 6.09 7.07 16.19
C LEU A 433 6.07 5.68 15.54
N ASN A 434 7.18 5.34 14.91
CA ASN A 434 7.37 4.04 14.29
C ASN A 434 8.58 3.36 14.94
N LEU A 435 8.33 2.54 15.96
CA LEU A 435 9.31 1.56 16.45
C LEU A 435 9.31 0.40 15.44
N SER A 436 10.12 0.57 14.41
CA SER A 436 10.03 -0.25 13.21
C SER A 436 10.35 -1.73 13.47
N SER A 437 11.33 -2.06 14.33
CA SER A 437 11.62 -3.45 14.71
C SER A 437 12.62 -3.58 15.85
N TYR A 438 12.42 -4.57 16.72
CA TYR A 438 13.47 -5.17 17.56
C TYR A 438 13.51 -6.67 17.31
N TYR A 439 14.65 -7.17 16.82
CA TYR A 439 14.90 -8.60 16.66
C TYR A 439 16.04 -9.05 17.56
N PHE A 440 15.85 -10.20 18.22
CA PHE A 440 16.90 -10.96 18.87
C PHE A 440 17.12 -12.27 18.11
N TYR A 441 18.36 -12.56 17.75
CA TYR A 441 18.77 -13.75 17.02
C TYR A 441 19.68 -14.61 17.90
N SER A 442 19.35 -15.90 18.03
CA SER A 442 20.22 -16.85 18.71
C SER A 442 21.52 -17.04 17.91
N LYS A 443 22.61 -17.44 18.57
CA LYS A 443 23.94 -17.55 17.94
C LYS A 443 23.98 -18.46 16.70
N ASN A 444 23.08 -19.42 16.63
CA ASN A 444 23.01 -20.42 15.57
C ASN A 444 21.91 -20.11 14.53
N TYR A 445 21.13 -19.03 14.73
CA TYR A 445 20.16 -18.61 13.73
C TYR A 445 20.91 -18.09 12.51
N LYS A 446 20.49 -18.54 11.33
CA LYS A 446 20.98 -18.05 10.04
C LYS A 446 19.78 -17.83 9.14
N SER A 447 19.77 -16.77 8.34
CA SER A 447 18.77 -16.61 7.29
C SER A 447 19.09 -17.49 6.06
N LEU A 448 18.14 -17.57 5.13
CA LEU A 448 18.30 -18.35 3.90
C LEU A 448 19.46 -17.80 3.05
N SER A 449 19.54 -16.47 2.89
CA SER A 449 20.63 -15.79 2.19
C SER A 449 21.98 -16.02 2.87
N GLU A 450 22.07 -15.84 4.19
CA GLU A 450 23.30 -16.10 4.95
C GLU A 450 23.79 -17.55 4.79
N THR A 451 22.86 -18.51 4.71
CA THR A 451 23.20 -19.92 4.52
C THR A 451 23.69 -20.18 3.09
N PHE A 452 22.98 -19.67 2.09
CA PHE A 452 23.30 -19.89 0.68
C PHE A 452 24.57 -19.16 0.25
N ASP A 453 24.83 -17.97 0.78
CA ASP A 453 26.07 -17.23 0.48
C ASP A 453 27.31 -18.01 0.93
N THR A 454 27.20 -18.93 1.91
CA THR A 454 28.32 -19.81 2.30
C THR A 454 28.71 -20.84 1.23
N TYR A 455 27.79 -21.18 0.32
CA TYR A 455 28.05 -22.06 -0.82
C TYR A 455 28.67 -21.26 -1.96
N SER A 456 29.89 -20.76 -1.71
CA SER A 456 30.68 -19.98 -2.67
C SER A 456 31.97 -20.70 -3.02
N SER A 457 32.43 -20.51 -4.25
CA SER A 457 33.71 -21.04 -4.75
C SER A 457 34.94 -20.25 -4.26
N ARG A 458 34.73 -19.09 -3.63
CA ARG A 458 35.78 -18.32 -2.94
C ARG A 458 35.83 -18.69 -1.45
N GLU A 459 36.98 -18.48 -0.80
CA GLU A 459 37.07 -18.55 0.66
C GLU A 459 36.07 -17.58 1.27
N PHE A 460 35.01 -18.14 1.84
CA PHE A 460 33.94 -17.38 2.44
C PHE A 460 34.41 -16.79 3.76
N THR A 461 34.50 -15.45 3.83
CA THR A 461 34.67 -14.75 5.11
C THR A 461 33.45 -15.05 5.98
N SER A 462 33.68 -15.65 7.15
CA SER A 462 32.63 -15.97 8.11
C SER A 462 31.73 -14.75 8.35
N ILE A 463 30.45 -14.83 7.94
CA ILE A 463 29.43 -13.86 8.35
C ILE A 463 29.37 -13.91 9.87
N SER A 464 29.53 -12.75 10.49
CA SER A 464 29.41 -12.64 11.94
C SER A 464 27.94 -12.81 12.29
N PRO A 465 27.57 -13.77 13.16
CA PRO A 465 26.16 -14.00 13.48
C PRO A 465 25.56 -12.74 14.10
N ARG A 466 24.48 -12.21 13.49
CA ARG A 466 23.71 -11.11 14.06
C ARG A 466 23.15 -11.55 15.41
N LYS A 467 23.12 -10.63 16.37
CA LYS A 467 22.61 -10.85 17.73
C LYS A 467 21.33 -10.05 17.96
N ASN A 468 21.40 -8.73 17.77
CA ASN A 468 20.22 -7.88 17.87
C ASN A 468 20.17 -6.90 16.70
N ASN A 469 18.98 -6.63 16.20
CA ASN A 469 18.67 -5.51 15.31
C ASN A 469 17.62 -4.63 16.00
N LEU A 470 17.89 -3.33 16.14
CA LEU A 470 16.99 -2.35 16.72
C LEU A 470 16.85 -1.15 15.78
N THR A 471 15.62 -0.86 15.38
CA THR A 471 15.28 0.31 14.57
C THR A 471 14.16 1.11 15.22
N ILE A 472 14.43 2.36 15.56
CA ILE A 472 13.48 3.31 16.13
C ILE A 472 13.43 4.54 15.23
N SER A 473 12.23 4.99 14.87
CA SER A 473 12.03 6.26 14.19
C SER A 473 10.85 7.02 14.78
N VAL A 474 11.05 8.30 15.07
CA VAL A 474 10.04 9.19 15.63
C VAL A 474 9.99 10.45 14.79
N ASN A 475 8.82 10.76 14.26
CA ASN A 475 8.50 12.02 13.60
C ASN A 475 7.47 12.76 14.45
N GLN A 476 7.83 13.94 14.94
CA GLN A 476 6.96 14.76 15.77
C GLN A 476 6.70 16.10 15.06
N GLY A 477 5.44 16.36 14.71
CA GLY A 477 4.98 17.70 14.34
C GLY A 477 4.92 18.59 15.59
N LEU A 478 5.44 19.81 15.50
CA LEU A 478 5.42 20.80 16.59
C LEU A 478 4.54 22.01 16.22
N GLY A 479 3.56 21.80 15.33
CA GLY A 479 2.73 22.86 14.76
C GLY A 479 3.58 23.95 14.11
N ASP A 480 3.32 25.21 14.48
CA ASP A 480 4.06 26.38 13.98
C ASP A 480 5.55 26.40 14.37
N TYR A 481 5.95 25.55 15.33
CA TYR A 481 7.35 25.40 15.73
C TYR A 481 8.12 24.41 14.83
N GLY A 482 7.51 23.83 13.80
CA GLY A 482 8.18 22.99 12.82
C GLY A 482 8.01 21.50 13.06
N SER A 483 8.99 20.69 12.70
CA SER A 483 9.00 19.24 12.85
C SER A 483 10.33 18.73 13.39
N LEU A 484 10.27 17.67 14.18
CA LEU A 484 11.42 16.97 14.72
C LEU A 484 11.39 15.50 14.26
N TYR A 485 12.53 15.01 13.82
CA TYR A 485 12.78 13.61 13.50
C TYR A 485 13.90 13.08 14.38
N LEU A 486 13.74 11.88 14.90
CA LEU A 486 14.75 11.12 15.61
C LEU A 486 14.78 9.71 15.03
N GLY A 487 15.96 9.22 14.66
CA GLY A 487 16.20 7.88 14.17
C GLY A 487 17.33 7.21 14.96
N LEU A 488 17.12 5.96 15.37
CA LEU A 488 18.14 5.12 15.99
C LEU A 488 18.14 3.78 15.25
N TYR A 489 19.31 3.37 14.81
CA TYR A 489 19.60 2.06 14.26
C TYR A 489 20.75 1.44 15.05
N ARG A 490 20.61 0.18 15.42
CA ARG A 490 21.64 -0.55 16.13
C ARG A 490 21.60 -2.03 15.77
N ASP A 491 22.68 -2.49 15.14
CA ASP A 491 23.00 -3.89 14.99
C ASP A 491 24.11 -4.29 15.95
N THR A 492 23.94 -5.45 16.56
CA THR A 492 24.97 -6.06 17.41
C THR A 492 25.22 -7.47 16.94
N TYR A 493 26.46 -7.91 17.04
CA TYR A 493 26.90 -9.22 16.57
C TYR A 493 27.46 -10.05 17.72
N TRP A 494 27.38 -11.38 17.60
CA TRP A 494 27.87 -12.30 18.64
C TRP A 494 29.39 -12.27 18.84
N ASN A 495 30.15 -11.71 17.90
CA ASN A 495 31.59 -11.50 18.00
C ASN A 495 31.98 -10.19 18.73
N GLY A 496 31.01 -9.39 19.17
CA GLY A 496 31.23 -8.11 19.87
C GLY A 496 31.32 -6.88 18.96
N HIS A 497 31.21 -7.05 17.65
CA HIS A 497 31.06 -5.96 16.70
C HIS A 497 29.66 -5.34 16.81
N ASN A 498 29.54 -4.03 16.64
CA ASN A 498 28.26 -3.31 16.65
C ASN A 498 28.29 -2.24 15.56
N GLU A 499 27.17 -2.10 14.86
CA GLU A 499 26.92 -1.01 13.93
C GLU A 499 25.81 -0.12 14.50
N ASP A 500 26.14 1.12 14.84
CA ASP A 500 25.22 2.07 15.46
C ASP A 500 25.04 3.29 14.54
N SER A 501 23.79 3.72 14.29
CA SER A 501 23.51 4.98 13.61
C SER A 501 22.42 5.77 14.35
N ILE A 502 22.73 7.02 14.69
CA ILE A 502 21.79 7.96 15.30
C ILE A 502 21.61 9.12 14.35
N SER A 503 20.36 9.50 14.09
CA SER A 503 20.01 10.69 13.32
C SER A 503 18.98 11.52 14.06
N ALA A 504 19.12 12.84 13.99
CA ALA A 504 18.17 13.80 14.53
C ALA A 504 18.04 14.95 13.53
N ARG A 505 16.82 15.37 13.22
CA ARG A 505 16.58 16.48 12.28
C ARG A 505 15.45 17.35 12.81
N TYR A 506 15.67 18.65 12.85
CA TYR A 506 14.65 19.63 13.15
C TYR A 506 14.48 20.55 11.95
N ASN A 507 13.25 20.75 11.49
CA ASN A 507 12.94 21.65 10.38
C ASN A 507 11.88 22.65 10.82
N LYS A 508 12.06 23.93 10.52
CA LYS A 508 11.05 24.96 10.75
C LYS A 508 10.95 25.87 9.54
N LEU A 509 9.72 26.15 9.12
CA LEU A 509 9.43 27.20 8.16
C LEU A 509 9.27 28.54 8.88
N LEU A 510 9.96 29.56 8.41
CA LEU A 510 9.93 30.94 8.88
C LEU A 510 9.44 31.83 7.73
N GLY A 511 8.14 31.79 7.45
CA GLY A 511 7.54 32.49 6.31
C GLY A 511 8.09 31.96 4.98
N PHE A 512 8.94 32.75 4.31
CA PHE A 512 9.59 32.40 3.04
C PHE A 512 10.95 31.69 3.19
N SER A 513 11.46 31.56 4.42
CA SER A 513 12.73 30.90 4.71
C SER A 513 12.51 29.58 5.43
N SER A 514 13.38 28.60 5.26
CA SER A 514 13.38 27.36 6.06
C SER A 514 14.68 27.24 6.84
N VAL A 515 14.59 26.74 8.06
CA VAL A 515 15.73 26.40 8.90
C VAL A 515 15.68 24.90 9.14
N SER A 516 16.75 24.20 8.74
CA SER A 516 16.93 22.77 9.01
C SER A 516 18.20 22.57 9.83
N LEU A 517 18.06 22.00 11.02
CA LEU A 517 19.18 21.50 11.83
C LEU A 517 19.19 19.97 11.69
N ALA A 518 20.34 19.39 11.39
CA ALA A 518 20.45 17.95 11.28
C ALA A 518 21.74 17.44 11.92
N TYR A 519 21.66 16.31 12.60
CA TYR A 519 22.76 15.62 13.26
C TYR A 519 22.67 14.15 12.89
N THR A 520 23.76 13.57 12.39
CA THR A 520 23.88 12.14 12.14
C THR A 520 25.22 11.66 12.66
N LYS A 521 25.22 10.53 13.37
CA LYS A 521 26.41 9.85 13.84
C LYS A 521 26.28 8.37 13.55
N SER A 522 27.12 7.87 12.66
CA SER A 522 27.25 6.45 12.34
C SER A 522 28.59 5.92 12.88
N ARG A 523 28.56 4.74 13.49
CA ARG A 523 29.72 3.95 13.86
C ARG A 523 29.53 2.57 13.21
N LEU A 524 30.34 2.31 12.19
CA LEU A 524 30.52 0.99 11.62
C LEU A 524 31.67 0.29 12.34
#